data_AF-C0QH56-F1
#
_entry.id   AF-C0QH56-F1
#
_cell.length_a   1.000
_cell.length_b   1.000
_cell.length_c   1.000
_cell.angle_alpha   90.00
_cell.angle_beta   90.00
_cell.angle_gamma   90.00
#
_symmetry.space_group_name_H-M   'P 1'
#
loop_
_entity.id
_entity.type
_entity.pdbx_description
1 polymer ?
#
loop_
_entity_poly.entity_id
_entity_poly.type
_entity_poly.pdbx_seq_one_letter_code
_entity_poly.pdbx_strand_id
1 'polypeptide(L)'
;MGTIVINRAVVGTGFVIAASAVVFEQTIIPPYSLVTGSPGKVKKRYENRDEIEQFLKKMSDHYVKSAQNFSTGDLFYQIESVPQ
;
A
#
# COMPACT_ATOMS: atom_id res chain seq x y z
N MET A 1 3.45 3.61 -6.87
CA MET A 1 3.81 2.22 -6.53
C MET A 1 5.16 1.89 -7.16
N GLY A 2 5.93 0.97 -6.56
CA GLY A 2 7.33 0.68 -6.97
C GLY A 2 8.32 0.58 -5.80
N THR A 3 7.83 0.21 -4.61
CA THR A 3 8.67 0.06 -3.41
C THR A 3 9.33 -1.31 -3.40
N ILE A 4 10.60 -1.36 -3.00
CA ILE A 4 11.37 -2.60 -2.87
C ILE A 4 11.63 -2.85 -1.38
N VAL A 5 11.33 -4.04 -0.89
CA VAL A 5 11.62 -4.46 0.49
C VAL A 5 12.57 -5.65 0.44
N ILE A 6 13.74 -5.51 1.07
CA ILE A 6 14.79 -6.52 1.09
C ILE A 6 14.61 -7.42 2.33
N ASN A 7 15.23 -8.60 2.29
CA ASN A 7 15.14 -9.67 3.27
C ASN A 7 15.24 -9.19 4.73
N ARG A 8 14.50 -9.84 5.63
CA ARG A 8 14.57 -9.61 7.09
C ARG A 8 14.23 -8.20 7.55
N ALA A 9 13.72 -7.32 6.68
CA ALA A 9 13.15 -6.05 7.12
C ALA A 9 11.90 -6.30 7.98
N VAL A 10 11.75 -5.53 9.06
CA VAL A 10 10.61 -5.61 9.98
C VAL A 10 9.85 -4.31 9.90
N VAL A 11 8.55 -4.39 9.60
CA VAL A 11 7.67 -3.23 9.47
C VAL A 11 6.64 -3.21 10.60
N GLY A 12 6.70 -2.18 11.45
CA GLY A 12 5.75 -1.99 12.54
C GLY A 12 4.35 -1.60 12.06
N THR A 13 3.32 -1.78 12.88
CA THR A 13 1.92 -1.45 12.51
C THR A 13 1.72 0.03 12.16
N GLY A 14 0.70 0.34 11.35
CA GLY A 14 0.33 1.72 11.01
C GLY A 14 1.38 2.50 10.22
N PHE A 15 2.36 1.82 9.64
CA PHE A 15 3.43 2.43 8.85
C PHE A 15 2.99 2.74 7.42
N VAL A 16 3.73 3.65 6.78
CA VAL A 16 3.57 3.97 5.36
C VAL A 16 4.95 4.00 4.71
N ILE A 17 5.11 3.31 3.58
CA ILE A 17 6.30 3.45 2.73
C ILE A 17 5.90 4.24 1.48
N ALA A 18 6.62 5.34 1.24
CA ALA A 18 6.43 6.15 0.05
C ALA A 18 6.75 5.35 -1.22
N ALA A 19 6.12 5.75 -2.33
CA ALA A 19 6.42 5.18 -3.63
C ALA A 19 7.92 5.29 -3.95
N SER A 20 8.44 4.26 -4.64
CA SER A 20 9.84 4.19 -5.11
C SER A 20 10.89 4.19 -3.99
N ALA A 21 10.49 3.88 -2.75
CA ALA A 21 11.44 3.70 -1.67
C ALA A 21 12.05 2.28 -1.67
N VAL A 22 13.26 2.15 -1.13
CA VAL A 22 13.96 0.85 -0.99
C VAL A 22 14.30 0.60 0.47
N VAL A 23 13.61 -0.35 1.09
CA VAL A 23 13.87 -0.79 2.48
C VAL A 23 14.94 -1.88 2.45
N PHE A 24 16.09 -1.59 3.06
CA PHE A 24 17.26 -2.47 3.06
C PHE A 24 17.12 -3.65 4.03
N GLU A 25 18.03 -4.62 3.91
CA GLU A 25 18.06 -5.81 4.75
C GLU A 25 18.07 -5.44 6.24
N GLN A 26 17.36 -6.21 7.07
CA GLN A 26 17.34 -6.06 8.54
C GLN A 26 16.86 -4.68 9.03
N THR A 27 16.30 -3.84 8.15
CA THR A 27 15.77 -2.53 8.55
C THR A 27 14.55 -2.72 9.45
N ILE A 28 14.59 -2.12 10.64
CA ILE A 28 13.47 -2.11 11.58
C ILE A 28 12.75 -0.76 11.44
N ILE A 29 11.56 -0.77 10.84
CA ILE A 29 10.69 0.40 10.72
C ILE A 29 9.77 0.44 11.94
N PRO A 30 9.83 1.50 12.77
CA PRO A 30 8.96 1.63 13.93
C PRO A 30 7.49 1.76 13.52
N PRO A 31 6.53 1.38 14.40
CA PRO A 31 5.12 1.65 14.16
C PRO A 31 4.85 3.12 13.85
N TYR A 32 3.78 3.37 13.09
CA TYR A 32 3.29 4.72 12.76
C TYR A 32 4.36 5.63 12.16
N SER A 33 5.20 5.09 11.28
CA SER A 33 6.29 5.82 10.63
C SER A 33 6.08 5.96 9.12
N LEU A 34 6.48 7.09 8.55
CA LEU A 34 6.58 7.31 7.11
C LEU A 34 8.02 7.12 6.65
N VAL A 35 8.26 6.16 5.74
CA VAL A 35 9.56 5.88 5.15
C VAL A 35 9.62 6.33 3.69
N THR A 36 10.75 6.90 3.27
CA THR A 36 10.94 7.39 1.89
C THR A 36 12.39 7.26 1.44
N GLY A 37 12.60 7.25 0.11
CA GLY A 37 13.91 7.28 -0.53
C GLY A 37 14.56 5.91 -0.75
N SER A 38 15.70 5.94 -1.41
CA SER A 38 16.60 4.79 -1.62
C SER A 38 18.02 5.25 -1.28
N PRO A 39 18.61 4.84 -0.14
CA PRO A 39 18.05 3.94 0.87
C PRO A 39 16.87 4.56 1.66
N GLY A 40 15.88 3.73 1.97
CA GLY A 40 14.66 4.11 2.67
C GLY A 40 14.94 4.49 4.12
N LYS A 41 14.56 5.71 4.51
CA LYS A 41 14.71 6.22 5.88
C LYS A 41 13.38 6.73 6.43
N VAL A 42 13.22 6.64 7.75
CA VAL A 42 12.08 7.24 8.46
C VAL A 42 12.18 8.76 8.34
N LYS A 43 11.20 9.38 7.67
CA LYS A 43 11.12 10.83 7.49
C LYS A 43 10.29 11.50 8.57
N LYS A 44 9.23 10.84 9.03
CA LYS A 44 8.39 11.33 10.14
C LYS A 44 7.68 10.18 10.83
N ARG A 45 7.21 10.44 12.05
CA ARG A 45 6.19 9.63 12.72
C ARG A 45 4.84 10.34 12.65
N TYR A 46 3.78 9.55 12.63
CA TYR A 46 2.43 10.04 12.76
C TYR A 46 2.12 10.19 14.25
N GLU A 47 1.79 11.41 14.66
CA GLU A 47 1.46 11.71 16.06
C GLU A 47 0.05 11.21 16.42
N ASN A 48 -0.90 11.42 15.52
CA ASN A 48 -2.27 10.95 15.68
C ASN A 48 -2.44 9.53 15.12
N ARG A 49 -2.45 8.53 16.02
CA ARG A 49 -2.53 7.11 15.65
C ARG A 49 -3.92 6.72 15.15
N ASP A 50 -4.97 7.22 15.78
CA ASP A 50 -6.34 6.90 15.40
C ASP A 50 -6.65 7.39 13.98
N GLU A 51 -6.17 8.60 13.65
CA GLU A 51 -6.34 9.18 12.32
C GLU A 51 -5.64 8.36 11.23
N ILE A 52 -4.38 7.96 11.44
CA ILE A 52 -3.66 7.17 10.44
C ILE A 52 -4.25 5.75 10.32
N GLU A 53 -4.73 5.14 11.41
CA GLU A 53 -5.39 3.83 11.36
C GLU A 53 -6.71 3.89 10.58
N GLN A 54 -7.54 4.90 10.85
CA GLN A 54 -8.76 5.12 10.08
C GLN A 54 -8.47 5.36 8.60
N PHE A 55 -7.45 6.16 8.30
CA PHE A 55 -7.02 6.41 6.92
C PHE A 55 -6.57 5.13 6.22
N LEU A 56 -5.68 4.35 6.84
CA LEU A 56 -5.17 3.09 6.29
C LEU A 56 -6.29 2.07 6.10
N LYS A 57 -7.20 1.93 7.06
CA LYS A 57 -8.36 1.04 6.96
C LYS A 57 -9.28 1.45 5.82
N LYS A 58 -9.58 2.75 5.69
CA LYS A 58 -10.38 3.25 4.57
C LYS A 58 -9.73 2.92 3.22
N MET A 59 -8.42 3.11 3.10
CA MET A 59 -7.68 2.76 1.88
C MET A 59 -7.75 1.26 1.56
N SER A 60 -7.60 0.38 2.55
CA SER A 60 -7.72 -1.06 2.32
C SER A 60 -9.14 -1.46 1.93
N ASP A 61 -10.15 -0.88 2.57
CA ASP A 61 -11.56 -1.16 2.31
C ASP A 61 -11.93 -0.81 0.85
N HIS A 62 -11.34 0.26 0.29
CA HIS A 62 -11.50 0.60 -1.13
C HIS A 62 -10.95 -0.48 -2.07
N TYR A 63 -9.80 -1.09 -1.76
CA TYR A 63 -9.23 -2.17 -2.57
C TYR A 63 -10.03 -3.46 -2.47
N VAL A 64 -10.51 -3.81 -1.27
CA VAL A 64 -11.38 -4.98 -1.07
C VAL A 64 -12.68 -4.83 -1.87
N LYS A 65 -13.33 -3.67 -1.80
CA LYS A 65 -14.54 -3.37 -2.58
C LYS A 65 -14.28 -3.46 -4.09
N SER A 66 -13.16 -2.91 -4.55
CA SER A 66 -12.78 -2.99 -5.97
C SER A 66 -12.56 -4.43 -6.40
N ALA A 67 -11.86 -5.25 -5.59
CA ALA A 67 -11.65 -6.66 -5.88
C ALA A 67 -12.97 -7.46 -5.97
N GLN A 68 -13.92 -7.21 -5.06
CA GLN A 68 -15.25 -7.82 -5.09
C GLN A 68 -16.02 -7.44 -6.37
N ASN A 69 -15.98 -6.16 -6.72
CA ASN A 69 -16.61 -5.64 -7.93
C ASN A 69 -16.04 -6.29 -9.20
N PHE A 70 -14.71 -6.42 -9.31
CA PHE A 70 -14.08 -7.04 -10.48
C PHE A 70 -14.19 -8.58 -10.48
N SER A 71 -14.51 -9.21 -9.36
CA SER A 71 -14.70 -10.67 -9.29
C SER A 71 -16.06 -11.15 -9.79
N THR A 72 -17.07 -10.27 -9.83
CA THR A 72 -18.47 -10.67 -10.07
C THR A 72 -18.87 -10.66 -11.55
N GLY A 73 -17.99 -10.23 -12.46
CA GLY A 73 -18.26 -10.27 -13.91
C GLY A 73 -19.25 -9.20 -14.40
N ASP A 74 -20.13 -8.71 -13.51
CA ASP A 74 -21.22 -7.77 -13.79
C ASP A 74 -20.75 -6.37 -14.25
N LEU A 75 -19.48 -6.03 -14.02
CA LEU A 75 -18.89 -4.76 -14.45
C LEU A 75 -18.35 -4.77 -15.88
N PHE A 76 -18.27 -5.93 -16.52
CA PHE A 76 -17.68 -6.06 -17.85
C PHE A 76 -18.79 -6.22 -18.90
N TYR A 77 -18.75 -5.39 -19.94
CA TYR A 77 -19.63 -5.54 -21.10
C TYR A 77 -18.99 -6.48 -22.13
N GLN A 78 -19.80 -7.30 -22.79
CA GLN A 78 -19.33 -8.09 -23.92
C GLN A 78 -19.09 -7.19 -25.13
N ILE A 79 -17.93 -7.33 -25.77
CA ILE A 79 -17.66 -6.69 -27.05
C ILE A 79 -18.23 -7.63 -28.13
N GLU A 80 -19.31 -7.22 -28.79
CA GLU A 80 -19.79 -7.91 -29.98
C GLU A 80 -18.75 -7.76 -31.09
N SER A 81 -18.30 -8.88 -31.67
CA SER A 81 -17.31 -8.88 -32.75
C SER A 81 -17.85 -8.11 -33.96
N VAL A 82 -17.11 -7.08 -34.38
CA VAL A 82 -17.42 -6.31 -35.59
C VAL A 82 -17.45 -7.27 -36.80
N PRO A 83 -18.52 -7.28 -37.63
CA PRO A 83 -18.56 -8.09 -38.84
C PRO A 83 -17.45 -7.64 -39.80
N GLN A 84 -16.75 -8.62 -40.41
CA GLN A 84 -15.76 -8.36 -41.46
C GLN A 84 -16.39 -7.80 -42.73
#